data_AF-A0A4D7DTR7-F1
#
_entry.id   AF-A0A4D7DTR7-F1
#
_cell.length_a   1.000
_cell.length_b   1.000
_cell.length_c   1.000
_cell.angle_alpha   90.00
_cell.angle_beta   90.00
_cell.angle_gamma   90.00
#
_symmetry.space_group_name_H-M   'P 1'
#
loop_
_entity.id
_entity.type
_entity.pdbx_description
1 polymer ?
#
loop_
_entity_poly.entity_id
_entity_poly.type
_entity_poly.pdbx_seq_one_letter_code
_entity_poly.pdbx_strand_id
1 'polypeptide(L)'
;MVVYVCRSCRDEADPNAEPRPGALLAEATVHLGAQSHVEVRSVNCLANCKRGASAAMRSADGWSYVFGGLTPDNAEDLISGAKLLAGSADGLMPWRGRPDSLKRGMVARIPPLNFTEERS
;
A
#
# COMPACT_ATOMS: atom_id res chain seq x y z
N MET A 1 -5.12 -10.66 4.75
CA MET A 1 -4.17 -9.71 4.14
C MET A 1 -4.48 -8.34 4.70
N VAL A 2 -3.46 -7.52 4.97
CA VAL A 2 -3.60 -6.21 5.62
C VAL A 2 -2.96 -5.14 4.75
N VAL A 3 -3.66 -4.02 4.59
CA VAL A 3 -3.11 -2.78 4.04
C VAL A 3 -2.60 -1.91 5.18
N TYR A 4 -1.31 -1.57 5.16
CA TYR A 4 -0.69 -0.65 6.10
C TYR A 4 -0.49 0.70 5.44
N VAL A 5 -1.02 1.77 6.02
CA VAL A 5 -0.81 3.14 5.51
C VAL A 5 0.09 3.93 6.46
N CYS A 6 1.14 4.56 5.93
CA CYS A 6 2.06 5.38 6.69
C CYS A 6 1.40 6.72 7.07
N ARG A 7 0.96 6.84 8.33
CA ARG A 7 0.23 8.04 8.79
C ARG A 7 1.13 9.27 8.98
N SER A 8 2.45 9.10 9.08
CA SER A 8 3.37 10.21 9.34
C SER A 8 3.98 10.83 8.07
N CYS A 9 3.68 10.29 6.88
CA CYS A 9 4.16 10.84 5.61
C CYS A 9 3.78 12.31 5.49
N ARG A 10 4.78 13.14 5.18
CA ARG A 10 4.64 14.58 4.97
C ARG A 10 4.63 14.89 3.48
N ASP A 11 4.12 16.05 3.13
CA ASP A 11 4.30 16.60 1.80
C ASP A 11 5.77 17.00 1.59
N GLU A 12 6.30 16.83 0.37
CA GLU A 12 7.68 17.19 0.07
C GLU A 12 7.86 18.69 -0.12
N ALA A 13 6.87 19.36 -0.70
CA ALA A 13 6.88 20.80 -0.94
C ALA A 13 6.55 21.59 0.34
N ASP A 14 5.67 21.07 1.19
CA ASP A 14 5.38 21.64 2.52
C ASP A 14 5.40 20.59 3.65
N PRO A 15 6.59 20.27 4.20
CA PRO A 15 6.72 19.28 5.24
C PRO A 15 5.98 19.61 6.55
N ASN A 16 5.66 20.88 6.79
CA ASN A 16 5.02 21.34 8.02
C ASN A 16 3.51 21.49 7.88
N ALA A 17 2.95 21.32 6.68
CA ALA A 17 1.52 21.32 6.45
C ALA A 17 0.82 20.26 7.32
N GLU A 18 -0.30 20.68 7.92
CA GLU A 18 -1.21 19.83 8.65
C GLU A 18 -2.65 20.06 8.13
N PRO A 19 -3.50 19.01 8.04
CA PRO A 19 -3.20 17.62 8.37
C PRO A 19 -2.24 16.98 7.35
N ARG A 20 -1.35 16.12 7.84
CA ARG A 20 -0.39 15.41 6.96
C ARG A 20 -1.09 14.60 5.87
N PRO A 21 -0.57 14.56 4.63
CA PRO A 21 -1.15 13.75 3.56
C PRO A 21 -1.19 12.27 3.92
N GLY A 22 -0.19 11.76 4.66
CA GLY A 22 -0.22 10.39 5.17
C GLY A 22 -1.36 10.11 6.15
N ALA A 23 -1.72 11.10 6.98
CA ALA A 23 -2.82 10.96 7.93
C ALA A 23 -4.17 10.96 7.21
N LEU A 24 -4.36 11.87 6.25
CA LEU A 24 -5.55 11.92 5.39
C LEU A 24 -5.74 10.61 4.62
N LEU A 25 -4.69 10.11 3.95
CA LEU A 25 -4.74 8.85 3.23
C LEU A 25 -5.08 7.68 4.18
N ALA A 26 -4.47 7.63 5.37
CA ALA A 26 -4.73 6.56 6.32
C ALA A 26 -6.19 6.56 6.80
N GLU A 27 -6.74 7.72 7.13
CA GLU A 27 -8.14 7.86 7.55
C GLU A 27 -9.11 7.43 6.44
N ALA A 28 -8.94 7.96 5.23
CA ALA A 28 -9.77 7.61 4.08
C ALA A 28 -9.70 6.11 3.76
N THR A 29 -8.50 5.52 3.78
CA THR A 29 -8.32 4.10 3.49
C THR A 29 -8.92 3.21 4.57
N VAL A 30 -8.82 3.59 5.86
CA VAL A 30 -9.47 2.85 6.96
C VAL A 30 -10.99 2.87 6.83
N HIS A 31 -11.56 4.04 6.51
CA HIS A 31 -13.01 4.19 6.30
C HIS A 31 -13.51 3.31 5.16
N LEU A 32 -12.87 3.39 3.98
CA LEU A 32 -13.24 2.58 2.82
C LEU A 32 -12.98 1.08 3.04
N GLY A 33 -11.90 0.74 3.77
CA GLY A 33 -11.58 -0.63 4.14
C GLY A 33 -12.69 -1.30 4.94
N ALA A 34 -13.25 -0.60 5.92
CA ALA A 34 -14.38 -1.08 6.71
C ALA A 34 -15.62 -1.38 5.86
N GLN A 35 -15.93 -0.52 4.88
CA GLN A 35 -17.05 -0.71 3.95
C GLN A 35 -16.82 -1.84 2.94
N SER A 36 -15.55 -2.11 2.60
CA SER A 36 -15.15 -3.09 1.58
C SER A 36 -14.69 -4.43 2.16
N HIS A 37 -14.81 -4.65 3.47
CA HIS A 37 -14.27 -5.82 4.17
C HIS A 37 -12.77 -6.06 3.91
N VAL A 38 -12.00 -4.98 3.77
CA VAL A 38 -10.54 -5.01 3.65
C VAL A 38 -9.94 -4.55 4.96
N GLU A 39 -9.05 -5.35 5.52
CA GLU A 39 -8.34 -4.97 6.75
C GLU A 39 -7.30 -3.90 6.44
N VAL A 40 -7.45 -2.73 7.08
CA VAL A 40 -6.54 -1.59 6.93
C VAL A 40 -6.05 -1.17 8.32
N ARG A 41 -4.75 -0.92 8.44
CA ARG A 41 -4.12 -0.43 9.66
C ARG A 41 -3.22 0.76 9.35
N SER A 42 -3.26 1.80 10.18
CA SER A 42 -2.22 2.83 10.11
C SER A 42 -0.93 2.33 10.75
N VAL A 43 0.21 2.69 10.18
CA VAL A 43 1.54 2.50 10.79
C VAL A 43 2.23 3.85 10.91
N ASN A 44 3.07 4.00 11.94
CA ASN A 44 3.79 5.27 12.14
C ASN A 44 4.70 5.59 10.95
N CYS A 45 5.55 4.66 10.50
CA CYS A 45 6.49 4.92 9.40
C CYS A 45 6.78 3.66 8.58
N LEU A 46 6.93 3.82 7.26
CA LEU A 46 7.42 2.79 6.32
C LEU A 46 8.82 3.11 5.76
N ALA A 47 9.51 4.11 6.34
CA ALA A 47 10.86 4.55 5.95
C ALA A 47 11.03 4.94 4.46
N ASN A 48 9.94 5.30 3.79
CA ASN A 48 9.92 5.62 2.35
C ASN A 48 9.60 7.10 2.08
N CYS A 49 10.07 8.01 2.95
CA CYS A 49 9.65 9.42 2.94
C CYS A 49 9.89 10.13 1.60
N LYS A 50 10.99 9.83 0.89
CA LYS A 50 11.31 10.41 -0.44
C LYS A 50 10.29 10.04 -1.53
N ARG A 51 9.48 9.00 -1.31
CA ARG A 51 8.39 8.59 -2.19
C ARG A 51 7.09 8.51 -1.37
N GLY A 52 6.89 9.42 -0.42
CA GLY A 52 5.62 9.56 0.31
C GLY A 52 4.49 10.12 -0.59
N ALA A 53 3.22 9.98 -0.23
CA ALA A 53 2.72 9.12 0.83
C ALA A 53 2.90 7.64 0.47
N SER A 54 2.95 6.76 1.48
CA SER A 54 3.30 5.35 1.28
C SER A 54 2.35 4.40 1.97
N ALA A 55 2.15 3.25 1.34
CA ALA A 55 1.38 2.16 1.89
C ALA A 55 2.05 0.82 1.57
N ALA A 56 1.75 -0.21 2.36
CA ALA A 56 2.18 -1.57 2.11
C ALA A 56 0.99 -2.52 2.13
N MET A 57 1.01 -3.54 1.29
CA MET A 57 0.03 -4.63 1.32
C MET A 57 0.76 -5.92 1.67
N ARG A 58 0.29 -6.60 2.72
CA ARG A 58 0.91 -7.84 3.21
C ARG A 58 -0.13 -8.95 3.30
N SER A 59 0.17 -10.09 2.67
CA SER A 59 -0.49 -11.36 2.93
C SER A 59 0.34 -12.18 3.93
N ALA A 60 -0.24 -13.21 4.53
CA ALA A 60 0.47 -14.05 5.51
C ALA A 60 1.59 -14.87 4.83
N ASP A 61 1.23 -15.54 3.73
CA ASP A 61 2.09 -16.52 3.06
C ASP A 61 2.40 -16.14 1.60
N GLY A 62 2.07 -14.92 1.18
CA GLY A 62 2.26 -14.46 -0.20
C GLY A 62 3.14 -13.22 -0.32
N TRP A 63 3.20 -12.66 -1.52
CA TRP A 63 4.01 -11.48 -1.80
C TRP A 63 3.52 -10.26 -1.02
N SER A 64 4.47 -9.47 -0.55
CA SER A 64 4.22 -8.16 0.03
C SER A 64 4.60 -7.05 -0.95
N TYR A 65 3.86 -5.95 -0.94
CA TYR A 65 4.07 -4.81 -1.83
C TYR A 65 4.24 -3.55 -1.01
N VAL A 66 5.16 -2.68 -1.44
CA VAL A 66 5.30 -1.32 -0.92
C VAL A 66 5.07 -0.35 -2.06
N PHE A 67 4.21 0.63 -1.81
CA PHE A 67 3.86 1.69 -2.74
C PHE A 67 4.24 3.05 -2.18
N GLY A 68 4.60 3.96 -3.08
CA GLY A 68 4.94 5.33 -2.80
C GLY A 68 4.41 6.28 -3.89
N GLY A 69 4.51 7.58 -3.66
CA GLY A 69 3.94 8.61 -4.53
C GLY A 69 2.41 8.62 -4.51
N LEU A 70 1.82 8.16 -3.40
CA LEU A 70 0.38 8.20 -3.20
C LEU A 70 -0.06 9.58 -2.71
N THR A 71 -1.29 9.95 -3.05
CA THR A 71 -2.00 11.12 -2.54
C THR A 71 -3.18 10.68 -1.66
N PRO A 72 -3.81 11.60 -0.90
CA PRO A 72 -5.03 11.30 -0.14
C PRO A 72 -6.16 10.66 -0.97
N ASP A 73 -6.23 10.95 -2.28
CA ASP A 73 -7.27 10.46 -3.18
C ASP A 73 -7.06 9.00 -3.62
N ASN A 74 -5.90 8.40 -3.36
CA ASN A 74 -5.60 7.03 -3.76
C ASN A 74 -6.14 5.95 -2.79
N ALA A 75 -7.04 6.31 -1.87
CA ALA A 75 -7.61 5.35 -0.91
C ALA A 75 -8.39 4.23 -1.63
N GLU A 76 -9.20 4.56 -2.65
CA GLU A 76 -9.91 3.56 -3.47
C GLU A 76 -8.95 2.65 -4.26
N ASP A 77 -7.84 3.20 -4.73
CA ASP A 77 -6.80 2.43 -5.41
C ASP A 77 -6.18 1.39 -4.48
N LEU A 78 -5.93 1.76 -3.22
CA LEU A 78 -5.42 0.83 -2.21
C LEU A 78 -6.42 -0.30 -1.93
N ILE A 79 -7.71 0.01 -1.82
CA ILE A 79 -8.75 -1.02 -1.65
C ILE A 79 -8.85 -1.91 -2.89
N SER A 80 -8.74 -1.35 -4.09
CA SER A 80 -8.76 -2.11 -5.34
C SER A 80 -7.55 -3.03 -5.46
N GLY A 81 -6.35 -2.52 -5.16
CA GLY A 81 -5.12 -3.33 -5.11
C GLY A 81 -5.20 -4.44 -4.06
N ALA A 82 -5.78 -4.16 -2.89
CA ALA A 82 -6.02 -5.16 -1.87
C ALA A 82 -6.92 -6.29 -2.39
N LYS A 83 -8.07 -5.97 -2.99
CA LYS A 83 -8.98 -6.97 -3.59
C LYS A 83 -8.29 -7.79 -4.68
N LEU A 84 -7.48 -7.16 -5.53
CA LEU A 84 -6.70 -7.85 -6.57
C LEU A 84 -5.69 -8.84 -5.98
N LEU A 85 -4.97 -8.45 -4.92
CA LEU A 85 -4.01 -9.33 -4.26
C LEU A 85 -4.71 -10.48 -3.52
N ALA A 86 -5.81 -10.19 -2.83
CA ALA A 86 -6.59 -11.20 -2.11
C ALA A 86 -7.23 -12.25 -3.04
N GLY A 87 -7.62 -11.84 -4.25
CA GLY A 87 -8.16 -12.74 -5.27
C GLY A 87 -7.11 -13.46 -6.12
N SER A 88 -5.81 -13.22 -5.88
CA SER A 88 -4.77 -13.84 -6.70
C SER A 88 -4.49 -15.28 -6.29
N ALA A 89 -4.48 -16.18 -7.26
CA ALA A 89 -4.25 -17.61 -7.05
C ALA A 89 -2.80 -17.94 -6.64
N ASP A 90 -1.83 -17.17 -7.12
CA ASP A 90 -0.39 -17.37 -6.87
C ASP A 90 0.16 -16.42 -5.79
N GLY A 91 -0.72 -15.65 -5.14
CA GLY A 91 -0.32 -14.64 -4.16
C GLY A 91 0.43 -13.44 -4.76
N LEU A 92 0.48 -13.32 -6.09
CA LEU A 92 1.07 -12.20 -6.82
C LEU A 92 -0.03 -11.25 -7.28
N MET A 93 0.06 -9.95 -6.99
CA MET A 93 -0.94 -8.99 -7.48
C MET A 93 -0.91 -8.95 -9.03
N PRO A 94 -2.03 -9.19 -9.72
CA PRO A 94 -2.08 -9.12 -11.18
C PRO A 94 -1.66 -7.74 -11.70
N TRP A 95 -1.07 -7.69 -12.90
CA TRP A 95 -0.81 -6.42 -13.59
C TRP A 95 -2.08 -5.82 -14.19
N ARG A 96 -2.91 -6.67 -14.80
CA ARG A 96 -4.21 -6.28 -15.37
C ARG A 96 -5.16 -5.86 -14.24
N GLY A 97 -5.84 -4.74 -14.43
CA GLY A 97 -6.77 -4.19 -13.44
C GLY A 97 -6.11 -3.41 -12.31
N ARG A 98 -4.77 -3.46 -12.18
CA ARG A 98 -4.04 -2.67 -11.19
C ARG A 98 -4.24 -1.17 -11.46
N PRO A 99 -4.64 -0.37 -10.46
CA PRO A 99 -4.70 1.09 -10.59
C PRO A 99 -3.37 1.70 -11.00
N ASP A 100 -3.41 2.83 -11.71
CA ASP A 100 -2.19 3.46 -12.26
C ASP A 100 -1.26 3.99 -11.17
N SER A 101 -1.82 4.48 -10.05
CA SER A 101 -1.06 4.87 -8.86
C SER A 101 -0.23 3.70 -8.31
N LEU A 102 -0.77 2.47 -8.32
CA LEU A 102 -0.08 1.26 -7.85
C LEU A 102 0.86 0.66 -8.90
N LYS A 103 0.66 0.92 -10.20
CA LYS A 103 1.62 0.56 -11.24
C LYS A 103 2.88 1.42 -11.16
N ARG A 104 2.71 2.74 -11.15
CA ARG A 104 3.82 3.72 -11.16
C ARG A 104 4.46 3.88 -9.78
N GLY A 105 3.65 3.73 -8.74
CA GLY A 105 4.07 3.89 -7.35
C GLY A 105 4.74 2.67 -6.74
N MET A 106 4.95 1.57 -7.47
CA MET A 106 5.61 0.38 -6.90
C MET A 106 7.04 0.71 -6.47
N VAL A 107 7.34 0.50 -5.19
CA VAL A 107 8.65 0.72 -4.57
C VAL A 107 9.38 -0.60 -4.43
N ALA A 108 8.69 -1.60 -3.88
CA ALA A 108 9.23 -2.93 -3.67
C ALA A 108 8.13 -3.98 -3.81
N ARG A 109 8.55 -5.17 -4.23
CA ARG A 109 7.79 -6.41 -4.17
C ARG A 109 8.66 -7.44 -3.44
N ILE A 110 8.17 -7.93 -2.31
CA ILE A 110 8.95 -8.73 -1.36
C ILE A 110 8.38 -10.15 -1.35
N PRO A 111 9.19 -11.19 -1.60
CA PRO A 111 8.72 -12.57 -1.62
C PRO A 111 8.27 -13.05 -0.23
N PRO A 112 7.37 -14.06 -0.15
CA PRO A 112 7.07 -14.71 1.11
C PRO A 112 8.28 -15.49 1.64
N LEU A 113 8.30 -15.79 2.95
CA LEU A 113 9.46 -16.43 3.60
C LEU A 113 9.74 -17.85 3.10
N ASN A 114 8.72 -18.56 2.66
CA ASN A 114 8.81 -19.89 2.06
C ASN A 114 9.07 -19.84 0.55
N PHE A 115 9.25 -18.65 -0.04
CA PHE A 115 9.59 -18.53 -1.44
C PHE A 115 10.97 -19.15 -1.68
N THR A 116 11.02 -20.08 -2.62
CA THR A 116 12.27 -20.69 -3.05
C THR A 116 12.61 -20.08 -4.40
N GLU A 117 13.46 -19.05 -4.40
CA GLU A 117 14.11 -18.61 -5.64
C GLU A 117 15.25 -19.59 -5.91
N GLU A 118 15.22 -20.23 -7.08
CA GLU A 118 16.21 -21.26 -7.43
C GLU A 118 17.61 -20.68 -7.55
N ARG A 119 18.55 -21.48 -7.03
CA ARG A 119 19.98 -21.17 -6.91
C ARG A 119 20.62 -21.11 -8.30
N SER A 120 21.30 -20.00 -8.58
CA SER A 120 22.35 -19.96 -9.62
C SER A 120 23.48 -20.94 -9.32
#